data_AF-A0A373LRA0-F1
#
_entry.id   AF-A0A373LRA0-F1
#
_cell.length_a   1.000
_cell.length_b   1.000
_cell.length_c   1.000
_cell.angle_alpha   90.00
_cell.angle_beta   90.00
_cell.angle_gamma   90.00
#
_symmetry.space_group_name_H-M   'P 1'
#
loop_
_entity.id
_entity.type
_entity.pdbx_description
1 polymer ?
#
loop_
_entity_poly.entity_id
_entity_poly.type
_entity_poly.pdbx_seq_one_letter_code
_entity_poly.pdbx_strand_id
1 'polypeptide(L)' 'MCVLLDMYEERGIEKGIAQGEARGIAKGISQGISQGIEEINALYQCLLADNRMEDIQKAIMDTDYQKELLQEYGIGE' A
#
# COMPACT_ATOMS: atom_id res chain seq x y z
N MET A 1 11.18 18.11 42.60
CA MET A 1 11.64 16.83 42.02
C MET A 1 10.55 16.15 41.20
N CYS A 2 9.30 16.07 41.69
CA CYS A 2 8.15 15.49 40.96
C CYS A 2 7.90 16.14 39.59
N VAL A 3 7.78 17.47 39.53
CA VAL A 3 7.46 18.23 38.30
C VAL A 3 8.44 18.01 37.13
N LEU A 4 9.72 17.77 37.40
CA LEU A 4 10.69 17.49 36.33
C LEU A 4 10.50 16.09 35.77
N LEU A 5 10.24 15.10 36.63
CA LEU A 5 9.96 13.72 36.22
C LEU A 5 8.69 13.67 35.36
N ASP A 6 7.62 14.34 35.82
CA ASP A 6 6.36 14.44 35.09
C ASP A 6 6.57 15.05 33.69
N MET A 7 7.36 16.13 33.58
CA MET A 7 7.73 16.74 32.29
C MET A 7 8.55 15.82 31.37
N TYR A 8 9.44 14.99 31.92
CA TYR A 8 10.22 14.03 31.11
C TYR A 8 9.36 12.84 30.66
N GLU A 9 8.41 12.40 31.48
CA GLU A 9 7.45 11.35 31.14
C GLU A 9 6.51 11.81 30.02
N GLU A 10 5.90 12.99 30.14
CA GLU A 10 5.05 13.57 29.09
C GLU A 10 5.81 13.71 27.77
N ARG A 11 7.03 14.26 27.82
CA ARG A 11 7.89 14.39 26.63
C ARG A 11 8.31 13.03 26.04
N GLY A 12 8.48 12.01 26.88
CA GLY A 12 8.78 10.64 26.46
C GLY A 12 7.60 10.02 25.71
N ILE A 13 6.39 10.20 26.24
CA ILE A 13 5.14 9.73 25.64
C ILE A 13 4.89 10.42 24.30
N GLU A 14 4.97 11.76 24.24
CA GLU A 14 4.79 12.52 22.99
C GLU A 14 5.77 12.06 21.90
N LYS A 15 7.05 11.89 22.24
CA LYS A 15 8.06 11.39 21.30
C LYS A 15 7.78 9.96 20.86
N GLY A 16 7.33 9.11 21.78
CA GLY A 16 6.96 7.72 21.49
C GLY A 16 5.79 7.63 20.51
N ILE A 17 4.74 8.44 20.72
CA ILE A 17 3.57 8.51 19.83
C ILE A 17 3.99 9.03 18.45
N ALA A 18 4.68 10.17 18.39
CA ALA A 18 5.12 10.75 17.12
C ALA A 18 6.03 9.80 16.32
N GLN A 19 6.93 9.08 16.99
CA GLN A 19 7.79 8.09 16.36
C GLN A 19 6.99 6.85 15.91
N GLY A 20 6.03 6.41 16.71
CA GLY A 20 5.13 5.30 16.40
C GLY A 20 4.29 5.59 15.15
N GLU A 21 3.66 6.76 15.09
CA GLU A 21 2.87 7.21 13.95
C GLU A 21 3.71 7.30 12.69
N ALA A 22 4.88 7.97 12.75
CA ALA A 22 5.77 8.10 11.60
C ALA A 22 6.22 6.74 11.05
N ARG A 23 6.57 5.80 11.95
CA ARG A 23 6.94 4.43 11.56
C ARG A 23 5.77 3.66 10.98
N GLY A 24 4.58 3.80 11.58
CA GLY A 24 3.35 3.16 11.11
C GLY A 24 3.00 3.59 9.70
N ILE A 25 3.00 4.91 9.44
CA ILE A 25 2.72 5.48 8.11
C ILE A 25 3.76 5.00 7.09
N ALA A 26 5.06 5.10 7.42
CA ALA A 26 6.11 4.67 6.50
C ALA A 26 5.99 3.18 6.15
N LYS A 27 5.70 2.33 7.14
CA LYS A 27 5.50 0.89 6.91
C LYS A 27 4.25 0.63 6.06
N GLY A 28 3.13 1.29 6.36
CA GLY A 28 1.88 1.14 5.61
C GLY A 28 2.03 1.54 4.14
N ILE A 29 2.68 2.68 3.87
CA ILE A 29 2.98 3.13 2.51
C ILE A 29 3.85 2.12 1.77
N SER A 30 4.94 1.66 2.41
CA SER A 30 5.84 0.67 1.79
C SER A 30 5.11 -0.63 1.47
N GLN A 31 4.27 -1.12 2.39
CA GLN A 31 3.50 -2.35 2.20
C GLN A 31 2.48 -2.20 1.08
N GLY A 32 1.72 -1.10 1.05
CA GLY A 32 0.72 -0.85 0.01
C GLY A 32 1.34 -0.71 -1.38
N ILE A 33 2.51 -0.07 -1.51
CA ILE A 33 3.23 0.01 -2.79
C ILE A 33 3.68 -1.38 -3.25
N SER A 34 4.27 -2.18 -2.37
CA SER A 34 4.70 -3.54 -2.71
C SER A 34 3.53 -4.43 -3.11
N GLN A 35 2.42 -4.38 -2.36
CA GLN A 35 1.19 -5.11 -2.68
C GLN A 35 0.64 -4.72 -4.06
N GLY A 36 0.51 -3.42 -4.33
CA GLY A 36 0.04 -2.95 -5.63
C GLY A 36 0.92 -3.39 -6.80
N ILE A 37 2.25 -3.44 -6.62
CA ILE A 37 3.15 -3.96 -7.67
C ILE A 37 2.92 -5.45 -7.91
N GLU A 38 2.74 -6.25 -6.85
CA GLU A 38 2.46 -7.69 -6.95
C GLU A 38 1.12 -7.96 -7.64
N GLU A 39 0.07 -7.22 -7.28
CA GLU A 39 -1.26 -7.31 -7.87
C GLU A 39 -1.24 -7.00 -9.38
N ILE A 40 -0.59 -5.91 -9.78
CA ILE A 40 -0.48 -5.55 -11.21
C ILE A 40 0.33 -6.59 -11.99
N ASN A 41 1.41 -7.11 -11.40
CA ASN A 41 2.19 -8.15 -12.05
C ASN A 41 1.37 -9.44 -12.21
N ALA A 42 0.61 -9.83 -11.19
CA ALA A 42 -0.29 -10.98 -11.26
C ALA A 42 -1.34 -10.79 -12.36
N LEU A 43 -1.93 -9.60 -12.46
CA LEU A 43 -2.90 -9.27 -13.50
C LEU A 43 -2.29 -9.46 -14.90
N TYR A 44 -1.11 -8.90 -15.15
CA TYR A 44 -0.48 -9.04 -16.47
C TYR A 44 -0.07 -10.48 -16.78
N GLN A 45 0.33 -11.28 -15.78
CA GLN A 45 0.59 -12.72 -16.00
C GLN A 45 -0.68 -13.46 -16.43
N CYS A 46 -1.82 -13.19 -15.79
CA CYS A 46 -3.10 -13.78 -16.17
C CYS A 46 -3.55 -13.36 -17.58
N LEU A 47 -3.50 -12.06 -17.90
CA LEU A 47 -3.86 -11.56 -19.22
C LEU A 47 -2.96 -12.10 -20.34
N LEU A 48 -1.66 -12.28 -20.06
CA LEU A 48 -0.73 -12.92 -21.00
C LEU A 48 -1.06 -14.39 -21.22
N ALA A 49 -1.43 -15.12 -20.16
CA ALA A 49 -1.85 -16.51 -20.25
C ALA A 49 -3.14 -16.68 -21.07
N ASP A 50 -4.06 -15.72 -20.97
CA ASP A 50 -5.31 -15.67 -21.73
C ASP A 50 -5.16 -15.03 -23.12
N ASN A 51 -3.94 -14.62 -23.49
CA ASN A 51 -3.63 -13.97 -24.76
C ASN A 51 -4.46 -12.68 -25.03
N ARG A 52 -4.85 -11.96 -23.97
CA ARG A 52 -5.65 -10.72 -24.00
C ARG A 52 -4.76 -9.48 -24.12
N MET A 53 -3.99 -9.38 -25.22
CA MET A 53 -3.00 -8.32 -25.40
C MET A 53 -3.61 -6.91 -25.53
N GLU A 54 -4.81 -6.78 -26.12
CA GLU A 54 -5.54 -5.51 -26.18
C GLU A 54 -5.91 -5.00 -24.79
N ASP A 55 -6.32 -5.90 -23.90
CA ASP A 55 -6.72 -5.55 -22.54
C ASP A 55 -5.51 -5.12 -21.70
N ILE A 56 -4.34 -5.72 -21.93
CA ILE A 56 -3.07 -5.25 -21.34
C ILE A 56 -2.79 -3.82 -21.78
N GLN A 57 -2.86 -3.52 -23.08
CA GLN A 57 -2.61 -2.16 -23.60
C GLN A 57 -3.60 -1.16 -23.02
N LYS A 58 -4.88 -1.52 -22.95
CA LYS A 58 -5.92 -0.67 -22.39
C LYS A 58 -5.71 -0.45 -20.89
N ALA A 59 -5.41 -1.49 -20.12
CA ALA A 59 -5.15 -1.39 -18.68
C ALA A 59 -3.94 -0.51 -18.32
N ILE A 60 -2.93 -0.44 -19.19
CA ILE A 60 -1.77 0.45 -19.00
C ILE A 60 -2.18 1.93 -19.13
N MET A 61 -3.14 2.23 -20.02
CA MET A 61 -3.59 3.60 -20.29
C MET A 61 -4.77 4.04 -19.42
N ASP A 62 -5.59 3.09 -18.99
CA ASP A 62 -6.85 3.30 -18.28
C ASP A 62 -6.81 2.57 -16.94
N THR A 63 -6.63 3.36 -15.88
CA THR A 63 -6.50 2.86 -14.52
C THR A 63 -7.82 2.34 -13.96
N ASP A 64 -8.97 2.83 -14.45
CA ASP A 64 -10.28 2.34 -14.01
C ASP A 64 -10.57 0.99 -14.65
N TYR A 65 -10.24 0.85 -15.94
CA TYR A 65 -10.29 -0.45 -16.62
C TYR A 65 -9.32 -1.49 -16.00
N GLN A 66 -8.13 -1.06 -15.57
CA GLN A 66 -7.21 -1.93 -14.83
C GLN A 66 -7.82 -2.45 -13.52
N LYS A 67 -8.56 -1.61 -12.78
CA LYS A 67 -9.24 -2.03 -11.55
C LYS A 67 -10.40 -2.98 -11.83
N GLU A 68 -11.16 -2.76 -12.90
CA GLU A 68 -12.21 -3.69 -13.34
C GLU A 68 -11.61 -5.08 -13.63
N LEU A 69 -10.46 -5.13 -14.31
CA LEU A 69 -9.76 -6.38 -14.57
C LEU A 69 -9.18 -7.02 -13.29
N LEU A 70 -8.62 -6.24 -12.36
CA LEU A 70 -8.19 -6.76 -11.06
C LEU A 70 -9.35 -7.46 -10.34
N GLN A 71 -10.55 -6.87 -10.37
CA GLN A 71 -11.75 -7.46 -9.80
C GLN A 71 -12.23 -8.70 -10.58
N GLU A 72 -12.16 -8.67 -11.92
CA GLU A 72 -12.52 -9.82 -12.77
C GLU A 72 -11.66 -11.06 -12.44
N TYR A 73 -10.36 -10.86 -12.22
CA TYR A 73 -9.42 -11.92 -11.88
C TYR A 73 -9.34 -12.22 -10.36
N GLY A 74 -10.07 -11.49 -9.52
CA GLY A 74 -10.07 -11.67 -8.07
C GLY A 74 -8.72 -11.35 -7.41
N ILE A 75 -7.99 -10.38 -7.95
CA ILE A 75 -6.68 -9.96 -7.47
C ILE A 75 -6.84 -8.74 -6.57
N GLY A 76 -6.38 -8.83 -5.31
CA GLY A 76 -6.44 -7.73 -4.34
C GLY A 76 -7.68 -7.73 -3.42
N GLU A 77 -8.38 -8.86 -3.29
CA GLU A 77 -9.33 -9.12 -2.18
C GLU A 77 -8.64 -9.58 -0.89
#